data_AF-A0AAI8SHA3-F1
#
_entry.id   AF-A0AAI8SHA3-F1
#
_cell.length_a   1.000
_cell.length_b   1.000
_cell.length_c   1.000
_cell.angle_alpha   90.00
_cell.angle_beta   90.00
_cell.angle_gamma   90.00
#
_symmetry.space_group_name_H-M   'P 1'
#
loop_
_entity.id
_entity.type
_entity.pdbx_description
1 polymer ?
#
loop_
_entity_poly.entity_id
_entity_poly.type
_entity_poly.pdbx_seq_one_letter_code
_entity_poly.pdbx_strand_id
1 'polypeptide(L)'
;MGTINSKSAARRRVREAQLRANEARVECERQNVDDAASLLVELGRLAAVEEWEATRILEIRAEAERRRHTHRQAGGIAVARMQGRGESLAAIAELAGVKVGSVRMMLKAASAHTGAAVQALGEGNGAAAPGAAPLALGANGVTAHDDGAAAQALGANGAAAHDEGVGGRV
;
A
#
# COMPACT_ATOMS: atom_id res chain seq x y z
N MET A 1 5.81 -73.66 30.65
CA MET A 1 5.81 -72.20 30.39
C MET A 1 7.25 -71.76 30.16
N GLY A 2 7.56 -71.19 28.98
CA GLY A 2 8.93 -70.74 28.68
C GLY A 2 9.23 -69.39 29.34
N THR A 3 10.38 -69.27 30.01
CA THR A 3 10.75 -68.05 30.75
C THR A 3 11.06 -66.88 29.83
N ILE A 4 10.56 -65.69 30.16
CA ILE A 4 10.83 -64.41 29.44
C ILE A 4 12.23 -63.85 29.81
N ASN A 5 13.23 -64.73 29.94
CA ASN A 5 14.57 -64.43 30.48
C ASN A 5 15.71 -64.88 29.53
N SER A 6 15.53 -64.72 28.22
CA SER A 6 16.64 -64.78 27.27
C SER A 6 17.09 -63.38 26.85
N LYS A 7 18.41 -63.14 26.87
CA LYS A 7 19.06 -61.87 26.51
C LYS A 7 18.70 -61.42 25.08
N SER A 8 18.43 -62.34 24.17
CA SER A 8 17.98 -62.03 22.80
C SER A 8 16.53 -61.52 22.77
N ALA A 9 15.61 -62.14 23.53
CA ALA A 9 14.22 -61.71 23.65
C ALA A 9 14.11 -60.34 24.33
N ALA A 10 14.90 -60.10 25.38
CA ALA A 10 14.97 -58.80 26.05
C ALA A 10 15.49 -57.71 25.08
N ARG A 11 16.61 -57.95 24.38
CA ARG A 11 17.13 -57.02 23.35
C ARG A 11 16.12 -56.77 22.22
N ARG A 12 15.33 -57.77 21.82
CA ARG A 12 14.28 -57.61 20.82
C ARG A 12 13.15 -56.70 21.32
N ARG A 13 12.60 -56.96 22.51
CA ARG A 13 11.54 -56.13 23.12
C ARG A 13 11.97 -54.68 23.33
N VAL A 14 13.23 -54.43 23.68
CA VAL A 14 13.79 -53.06 23.77
C VAL A 14 13.81 -52.39 22.40
N ARG A 15 14.28 -53.08 21.34
CA ARG A 15 14.26 -52.53 19.97
C ARG A 15 12.84 -52.28 19.44
N GLU A 16 11.89 -53.17 19.71
CA GLU A 16 10.47 -53.02 19.36
C GLU A 16 9.78 -51.88 20.13
N ALA A 17 10.28 -51.49 21.31
CA ALA A 17 9.82 -50.32 22.04
C ALA A 17 10.46 -49.03 21.52
N GLN A 18 11.77 -49.04 21.25
CA GLN A 18 12.50 -47.90 20.68
C GLN A 18 12.00 -47.55 19.27
N LEU A 19 11.71 -48.56 18.44
CA LEU A 19 11.17 -48.35 17.09
C LEU A 19 9.84 -47.60 17.15
N ARG A 20 8.85 -48.11 17.89
CA ARG A 20 7.52 -47.46 18.03
C ARG A 20 7.58 -46.07 18.67
N ALA A 21 8.49 -45.86 19.62
CA ALA A 21 8.71 -44.53 20.20
C ALA A 21 9.31 -43.55 19.17
N ASN A 22 10.18 -44.02 18.29
CA ASN A 22 10.75 -43.21 17.21
C ASN A 22 9.76 -42.97 16.07
N GLU A 23 8.96 -43.98 15.68
CA GLU A 23 7.86 -43.86 14.71
C GLU A 23 6.86 -42.79 15.15
N ALA A 24 6.38 -42.86 16.41
CA ALA A 24 5.48 -41.86 16.98
C ALA A 24 6.12 -40.45 17.01
N ARG A 25 7.41 -40.35 17.36
CA ARG A 25 8.14 -39.07 17.36
C ARG A 25 8.25 -38.48 15.95
N VAL A 26 8.60 -39.30 14.95
CA VAL A 26 8.77 -38.85 13.55
C VAL A 26 7.43 -38.42 12.94
N GLU A 27 6.33 -39.12 13.21
CA GLU A 27 5.02 -38.71 12.70
C GLU A 27 4.53 -37.41 13.39
N CYS A 28 4.77 -37.23 14.69
CA CYS A 28 4.51 -35.94 15.37
C CYS A 28 5.41 -34.82 14.82
N GLU A 29 6.70 -35.10 14.57
CA GLU A 29 7.67 -34.14 14.01
C GLU A 29 7.26 -33.69 12.60
N ARG A 30 6.76 -34.61 11.77
CA ARG A 30 6.16 -34.32 10.47
C ARG A 30 4.89 -33.47 10.58
N GLN A 31 3.93 -33.87 11.42
CA GLN A 31 2.67 -33.13 11.61
C GLN A 31 2.95 -31.69 12.09
N ASN A 32 3.88 -31.52 13.04
CA ASN A 32 4.33 -30.20 13.50
C ASN A 32 4.95 -29.35 12.39
N VAL A 33 5.62 -29.94 11.38
CA VAL A 33 6.18 -29.22 10.23
C VAL A 33 5.07 -28.79 9.26
N ASP A 34 4.12 -29.67 8.96
CA ASP A 34 2.96 -29.39 8.10
C ASP A 34 2.06 -28.28 8.73
N ASP A 35 1.83 -28.33 10.05
CA ASP A 35 1.11 -27.31 10.82
C ASP A 35 1.89 -25.99 10.93
N ALA A 36 3.21 -26.03 11.17
CA ALA A 36 4.03 -24.81 11.25
C ALA A 36 4.14 -24.09 9.90
N ALA A 37 4.22 -24.83 8.79
CA ALA A 37 4.15 -24.25 7.45
C ALA A 37 2.80 -23.56 7.21
N SER A 38 1.71 -24.20 7.63
CA SER A 38 0.35 -23.63 7.54
C SER A 38 0.22 -22.34 8.37
N LEU A 39 0.71 -22.35 9.62
CA LEU A 39 0.74 -21.18 10.50
C LEU A 39 1.49 -19.99 9.88
N LEU A 40 2.66 -20.23 9.29
CA LEU A 40 3.47 -19.18 8.64
C LEU A 40 2.74 -18.57 7.42
N VAL A 41 1.99 -19.37 6.67
CA VAL A 41 1.17 -18.88 5.55
C VAL A 41 0.03 -17.98 6.05
N GLU A 42 -0.71 -18.37 7.09
CA GLU A 42 -1.80 -17.53 7.62
C GLU A 42 -1.27 -16.26 8.30
N LEU A 43 -0.14 -16.31 9.01
CA LEU A 43 0.53 -15.12 9.54
C LEU A 43 0.95 -14.15 8.43
N GLY A 44 1.46 -14.65 7.30
CA GLY A 44 1.78 -13.84 6.13
C GLY A 44 0.55 -13.16 5.52
N ARG A 45 -0.61 -13.85 5.49
CA ARG A 45 -1.88 -13.27 5.03
C ARG A 45 -2.41 -12.21 5.98
N LEU A 46 -2.31 -12.41 7.30
CA LEU A 46 -2.70 -11.41 8.30
C LEU A 46 -1.87 -10.12 8.16
N ALA A 47 -0.54 -10.24 8.06
CA ALA A 47 0.33 -9.08 7.84
C ALA A 47 0.00 -8.32 6.54
N ALA A 48 -0.33 -9.04 5.46
CA ALA A 48 -0.76 -8.42 4.20
C ALA A 48 -2.12 -7.68 4.31
N VAL A 49 -3.03 -8.15 5.17
CA VAL A 49 -4.30 -7.44 5.47
C VAL A 49 -4.05 -6.20 6.31
N GLU A 50 -3.14 -6.25 7.29
CA GLU A 50 -2.75 -5.10 8.10
C GLU A 50 -2.07 -4.00 7.25
N GLU A 51 -1.15 -4.37 6.36
CA GLU A 51 -0.51 -3.44 5.41
C GLU A 51 -1.53 -2.83 4.44
N TRP A 52 -2.46 -3.64 3.93
CA TRP A 52 -3.56 -3.18 3.08
C TRP A 52 -4.47 -2.19 3.81
N GLU A 53 -4.88 -2.47 5.05
CA GLU A 53 -5.73 -1.56 5.83
C GLU A 53 -5.00 -0.24 6.12
N ALA A 54 -3.75 -0.31 6.58
CA ALA A 54 -2.94 0.87 6.87
C ALA A 54 -2.78 1.77 5.63
N THR A 55 -2.46 1.17 4.48
CA THR A 55 -2.38 1.86 3.19
C THR A 55 -3.72 2.47 2.80
N ARG A 56 -4.81 1.71 2.89
CA ARG A 56 -6.14 2.14 2.49
C ARG A 56 -6.68 3.29 3.36
N ILE A 57 -6.38 3.29 4.66
CA ILE A 57 -6.70 4.40 5.56
C ILE A 57 -5.95 5.67 5.15
N LEU A 58 -4.68 5.58 4.77
CA LEU A 58 -3.89 6.72 4.29
C LEU A 58 -4.44 7.29 2.96
N GLU A 59 -4.78 6.42 1.99
CA GLU A 59 -5.43 6.82 0.73
C GLU A 59 -6.73 7.59 0.98
N ILE A 60 -7.62 7.03 1.82
CA ILE A 60 -8.93 7.62 2.15
C ILE A 60 -8.75 8.95 2.86
N ARG A 61 -7.78 9.08 3.78
CA ARG A 61 -7.48 10.36 4.47
C ARG A 61 -6.99 11.42 3.48
N ALA A 62 -6.10 11.07 2.56
CA ALA A 62 -5.58 11.97 1.53
C ALA A 62 -6.68 12.42 0.56
N GLU A 63 -7.51 11.49 0.07
CA GLU A 63 -8.63 11.79 -0.82
C GLU A 63 -9.70 12.65 -0.14
N ALA A 64 -10.02 12.36 1.12
CA ALA A 64 -10.97 13.16 1.87
C ALA A 64 -10.46 14.60 2.09
N GLU A 65 -9.15 14.81 2.30
CA GLU A 65 -8.59 16.16 2.40
C GLU A 65 -8.53 16.88 1.04
N ARG A 66 -8.22 16.18 -0.06
CA ARG A 66 -8.34 16.74 -1.43
C ARG A 66 -9.75 17.26 -1.69
N ARG A 67 -10.78 16.44 -1.44
CA ARG A 67 -12.19 16.85 -1.59
C ARG A 67 -12.54 18.04 -0.69
N ARG A 68 -12.15 18.00 0.59
CA ARG A 68 -12.34 19.15 1.51
C ARG A 68 -11.64 20.42 1.00
N HIS A 69 -10.44 20.31 0.41
CA HIS A 69 -9.76 21.45 -0.20
C HIS A 69 -10.56 22.01 -1.39
N THR A 70 -10.96 21.18 -2.35
CA THR A 70 -11.74 21.60 -3.53
C THR A 70 -13.06 22.28 -3.12
N HIS A 71 -13.80 21.73 -2.15
CA HIS A 71 -15.05 22.34 -1.68
C HIS A 71 -14.82 23.68 -0.98
N ARG A 72 -13.78 23.81 -0.14
CA ARG A 72 -13.43 25.09 0.51
C ARG A 72 -12.97 26.15 -0.51
N GLN A 73 -12.21 25.75 -1.52
CA GLN A 73 -11.77 26.62 -2.61
C GLN A 73 -12.97 27.13 -3.42
N ALA A 74 -13.86 26.23 -3.86
CA ALA A 74 -15.06 26.60 -4.62
C ALA A 74 -16.00 27.53 -3.81
N GLY A 75 -16.18 27.25 -2.51
CA GLY A 75 -16.90 28.11 -1.59
C GLY A 75 -16.27 29.49 -1.44
N GLY A 76 -14.94 29.57 -1.25
CA GLY A 76 -14.21 30.83 -1.15
C GLY A 76 -14.29 31.68 -2.41
N ILE A 77 -14.23 31.07 -3.60
CA ILE A 77 -14.42 31.74 -4.89
C ILE A 77 -15.87 32.26 -5.01
N ALA A 78 -16.86 31.51 -4.53
CA ALA A 78 -18.25 31.99 -4.51
C ALA A 78 -18.42 33.23 -3.60
N VAL A 79 -17.85 33.19 -2.38
CA VAL A 79 -17.84 34.34 -1.44
C VAL A 79 -17.14 35.55 -2.05
N ALA A 80 -15.96 35.37 -2.67
CA ALA A 80 -15.23 36.46 -3.32
C ALA A 80 -16.05 37.11 -4.44
N ARG A 81 -16.78 36.33 -5.25
CA ARG A 81 -17.71 36.86 -6.27
C ARG A 81 -18.92 37.58 -5.68
N MET A 82 -19.37 37.24 -4.46
CA MET A 82 -20.43 37.98 -3.77
C MET A 82 -19.90 39.32 -3.26
N GLN A 83 -18.73 39.34 -2.62
CA GLN A 83 -18.08 40.58 -2.19
C GLN A 83 -17.77 41.53 -3.37
N GLY A 84 -17.41 40.97 -4.53
CA GLY A 84 -17.25 41.73 -5.77
C GLY A 84 -18.55 42.37 -6.32
N ARG A 85 -19.72 42.04 -5.75
CA ARG A 85 -21.01 42.72 -6.01
C ARG A 85 -21.42 43.67 -4.86
N GLY A 86 -20.55 43.91 -3.89
CA GLY A 86 -20.81 44.75 -2.72
C GLY A 86 -21.35 44.00 -1.48
N GLU A 87 -21.53 42.69 -1.54
CA GLU A 87 -22.09 41.93 -0.41
C GLU A 87 -21.15 41.88 0.80
N SER A 88 -21.71 42.14 1.98
CA SER A 88 -20.95 42.06 3.23
C SER A 88 -20.83 40.61 3.72
N LEU A 89 -19.75 40.29 4.45
CA LEU A 89 -19.59 38.95 5.04
C LEU A 89 -20.69 38.59 6.06
N ALA A 90 -21.43 39.57 6.58
CA ALA A 90 -22.62 39.35 7.40
C ALA A 90 -23.82 38.96 6.53
N ALA A 91 -24.15 39.75 5.50
CA ALA A 91 -25.24 39.45 4.57
C ALA A 91 -25.08 38.08 3.88
N ILE A 92 -23.85 37.74 3.47
CA ILE A 92 -23.50 36.43 2.90
C ILE A 92 -23.74 35.29 3.91
N ALA A 93 -23.48 35.52 5.19
CA ALA A 93 -23.63 34.54 6.26
C ALA A 93 -25.11 34.28 6.59
N GLU A 94 -25.89 35.33 6.75
CA GLU A 94 -27.35 35.26 6.95
C GLU A 94 -28.04 34.58 5.75
N LEU A 95 -27.72 34.99 4.51
CA LEU A 95 -28.27 34.42 3.28
C LEU A 95 -27.98 32.92 3.13
N ALA A 96 -26.83 32.45 3.62
CA ALA A 96 -26.45 31.04 3.59
C ALA A 96 -26.84 30.27 4.87
N GLY A 97 -27.44 30.90 5.87
CA GLY A 97 -27.80 30.27 7.15
C GLY A 97 -26.60 29.76 7.97
N VAL A 98 -25.44 30.40 7.84
CA VAL A 98 -24.17 29.98 8.48
C VAL A 98 -23.54 31.09 9.30
N LYS A 99 -22.63 30.74 10.21
CA LYS A 99 -21.88 31.74 11.00
C LYS A 99 -20.88 32.49 10.11
N VAL A 100 -20.73 33.80 10.31
CA VAL A 100 -19.75 34.67 9.60
C VAL A 100 -18.31 34.09 9.65
N GLY A 101 -17.95 33.40 10.73
CA GLY A 101 -16.67 32.69 10.85
C GLY A 101 -16.45 31.62 9.77
N SER A 102 -17.50 30.87 9.42
CA SER A 102 -17.46 29.86 8.34
C SER A 102 -17.24 30.51 6.97
N VAL A 103 -17.92 31.62 6.69
CA VAL A 103 -17.74 32.39 5.44
C VAL A 103 -16.29 32.90 5.33
N ARG A 104 -15.74 33.44 6.43
CA ARG A 104 -14.35 33.89 6.53
C ARG A 104 -13.33 32.75 6.33
N MET A 105 -13.62 31.55 6.85
CA MET A 105 -12.78 30.36 6.64
C MET A 105 -12.75 29.93 5.17
N MET A 106 -13.90 29.91 4.49
CA MET A 106 -13.99 29.58 3.06
C MET A 106 -13.20 30.60 2.21
N LEU A 107 -13.38 31.90 2.47
CA LEU A 107 -12.64 32.96 1.78
C LEU A 107 -11.12 32.80 1.95
N LYS A 108 -10.64 32.59 3.18
CA LYS A 108 -9.20 32.36 3.46
C LYS A 108 -8.63 31.17 2.70
N ALA A 109 -9.42 30.10 2.51
CA ALA A 109 -8.98 28.92 1.76
C ALA A 109 -8.77 29.21 0.26
N ALA A 110 -9.59 30.08 -0.35
CA ALA A 110 -9.36 30.53 -1.73
C ALA A 110 -8.13 31.46 -1.84
N SER A 111 -7.96 32.41 -0.92
CA SER A 111 -6.81 33.33 -0.92
C SER A 111 -5.46 32.60 -0.86
N ALA A 112 -5.37 31.53 -0.07
CA ALA A 112 -4.15 30.73 0.05
C ALA A 112 -3.75 30.06 -1.28
N HIS A 113 -4.73 29.63 -2.09
CA HIS A 113 -4.45 29.03 -3.40
C HIS A 113 -3.89 30.05 -4.40
N THR A 114 -4.46 31.26 -4.45
CA THR A 114 -3.93 32.34 -5.30
C THR A 114 -2.51 32.73 -4.89
N GLY A 115 -2.22 32.82 -3.59
CA GLY A 115 -0.87 33.10 -3.09
C GLY A 115 0.15 32.02 -3.46
N ALA A 116 -0.24 30.75 -3.46
CA ALA A 116 0.63 29.64 -3.88
C ALA A 116 0.87 29.65 -5.41
N ALA A 117 -0.18 29.87 -6.20
CA ALA A 117 -0.07 29.95 -7.66
C ALA A 117 0.82 31.11 -8.14
N VAL A 118 0.76 32.26 -7.46
CA VAL A 118 1.64 33.42 -7.76
C VAL A 118 3.11 33.14 -7.41
N GLN A 119 3.40 32.37 -6.35
CA GLN A 119 4.77 31.97 -6.02
C GLN A 119 5.34 30.98 -7.05
N ALA A 120 4.57 29.95 -7.42
CA ALA A 120 4.99 28.97 -8.44
C ALA A 120 5.23 29.60 -9.82
N LEU A 121 4.59 30.73 -10.14
CA LEU A 121 4.85 31.52 -11.35
C LEU A 121 6.06 32.48 -11.21
N GLY A 122 6.51 32.78 -9.99
CA GLY A 122 7.68 33.62 -9.73
C GLY A 122 9.01 32.86 -9.73
N GLU A 123 8.99 31.56 -9.40
CA GLU A 123 10.20 30.72 -9.29
C GLU A 123 10.78 30.29 -10.65
N GLY A 124 10.05 30.48 -11.75
CA GLY A 124 10.42 30.02 -13.09
C GLY A 124 11.45 30.87 -13.85
N ASN A 125 12.05 31.91 -13.25
CA ASN A 125 12.89 32.89 -13.97
C ASN A 125 14.20 33.26 -13.24
N GLY A 126 15.02 32.25 -12.91
CA GLY A 126 16.40 32.40 -12.45
C GLY A 126 17.35 31.54 -13.30
N ALA A 127 18.42 32.14 -13.85
CA ALA A 127 19.23 31.53 -14.91
C ALA A 127 20.53 30.84 -14.42
N ALA A 128 21.08 30.03 -15.33
CA ALA A 128 22.37 29.33 -15.31
C ALA A 128 23.61 30.19 -14.94
N ALA A 129 24.76 29.64 -14.50
CA ALA A 129 25.02 28.29 -13.98
C ALA A 129 26.25 28.20 -13.04
N PRO A 130 27.44 27.64 -13.39
CA PRO A 130 28.03 26.59 -12.54
C PRO A 130 29.44 26.89 -11.99
N GLY A 131 29.83 26.17 -10.93
CA GLY A 131 31.26 25.99 -10.61
C GLY A 131 31.61 25.65 -9.17
N ALA A 132 31.91 24.37 -8.90
CA ALA A 132 32.88 23.93 -7.88
C ALA A 132 33.19 22.44 -8.07
N ALA A 133 34.46 22.11 -8.35
CA ALA A 133 34.97 20.74 -8.29
C ALA A 133 36.24 20.72 -7.42
N PRO A 134 36.46 19.64 -6.65
CA PRO A 134 37.81 19.27 -6.27
C PRO A 134 38.15 17.80 -6.59
N LEU A 135 39.37 17.61 -7.12
CA LEU A 135 40.16 16.37 -7.10
C LEU A 135 40.75 16.20 -5.68
N ALA A 136 41.11 15.04 -5.11
CA ALA A 136 40.93 13.60 -5.39
C ALA A 136 41.01 12.86 -4.00
N LEU A 137 41.55 11.66 -3.70
CA LEU A 137 42.32 10.61 -4.40
C LEU A 137 42.27 9.29 -3.56
N GLY A 138 42.42 8.11 -4.20
CA GLY A 138 42.59 6.79 -3.56
C GLY A 138 41.31 5.92 -3.60
N ALA A 139 41.22 4.78 -4.30
CA ALA A 139 42.02 3.53 -4.30
C ALA A 139 41.80 2.68 -3.03
N ASN A 140 41.40 1.39 -3.05
CA ASN A 140 41.03 0.40 -4.10
C ASN A 140 39.99 -0.57 -3.48
N GLY A 141 39.24 -1.46 -4.16
CA GLY A 141 39.13 -1.84 -5.58
C GLY A 141 38.23 -3.10 -5.73
N VAL A 142 38.25 -3.79 -6.88
CA VAL A 142 37.55 -5.08 -7.19
C VAL A 142 36.00 -4.97 -7.20
N THR A 143 35.34 -4.55 -8.29
CA THR A 143 35.00 -5.30 -9.53
C THR A 143 34.04 -6.50 -9.36
N ALA A 144 32.80 -6.31 -9.82
CA ALA A 144 31.94 -7.36 -10.39
C ALA A 144 31.26 -6.77 -11.65
N HIS A 145 30.97 -7.62 -12.65
CA HIS A 145 30.32 -7.23 -13.91
C HIS A 145 28.80 -7.33 -13.77
N ASP A 146 28.07 -6.35 -14.30
CA ASP A 146 26.64 -6.48 -14.64
C ASP A 146 26.39 -5.71 -15.95
N ASP A 147 26.45 -6.41 -17.08
CA ASP A 147 26.19 -5.87 -18.42
C ASP A 147 24.76 -6.17 -18.88
N GLY A 148 24.15 -5.22 -19.59
CA GLY A 148 23.18 -5.53 -20.64
C GLY A 148 21.70 -5.69 -20.23
N ALA A 149 21.03 -4.56 -19.95
CA ALA A 149 19.57 -4.54 -19.89
C ALA A 149 18.91 -4.57 -21.29
N ALA A 150 17.90 -5.43 -21.46
CA ALA A 150 16.85 -5.33 -22.49
C ALA A 150 15.56 -5.95 -21.91
N ALA A 151 14.49 -5.23 -21.55
CA ALA A 151 13.73 -4.15 -22.20
C ALA A 151 12.66 -4.64 -23.22
N GLN A 152 11.40 -4.53 -22.79
CA GLN A 152 10.15 -4.43 -23.58
C GLN A 152 9.65 -5.64 -24.40
N ALA A 153 8.52 -6.19 -23.95
CA ALA A 153 7.33 -6.36 -24.78
C ALA A 153 6.07 -6.40 -23.88
N LEU A 154 4.97 -5.74 -24.28
CA LEU A 154 3.74 -5.64 -23.48
C LEU A 154 2.49 -5.69 -24.37
N GLY A 155 1.57 -6.61 -24.09
CA GLY A 155 0.14 -6.50 -24.46
C GLY A 155 -0.35 -7.22 -25.73
N ALA A 156 -1.67 -7.41 -25.76
CA ALA A 156 -2.51 -8.01 -26.82
C ALA A 156 -2.29 -9.52 -27.11
N ASN A 157 -3.31 -10.37 -27.23
CA ASN A 157 -4.77 -10.17 -27.07
C ASN A 157 -5.44 -11.43 -26.49
N GLY A 158 -6.30 -11.25 -25.49
CA GLY A 158 -7.28 -12.26 -25.09
C GLY A 158 -8.61 -11.96 -25.80
N ALA A 159 -8.90 -12.67 -26.89
CA ALA A 159 -10.18 -12.55 -27.60
C ALA A 159 -11.17 -13.59 -27.05
N ALA A 160 -12.34 -13.14 -26.61
CA ALA A 160 -13.39 -14.02 -26.11
C ALA A 160 -14.15 -14.68 -27.28
N ALA A 161 -14.49 -15.97 -27.12
CA ALA A 161 -15.43 -16.68 -27.97
C ALA A 161 -16.74 -16.93 -27.18
N HIS A 162 -17.62 -15.94 -27.17
CA HIS A 162 -19.04 -16.16 -26.91
C HIS A 162 -19.69 -16.49 -28.25
N ASP A 163 -20.39 -17.63 -28.34
CA ASP A 163 -21.30 -17.95 -29.44
C ASP A 163 -22.66 -18.28 -28.84
N GLU A 164 -23.64 -17.39 -29.06
CA GLU A 164 -25.06 -17.65 -28.77
C GLU A 164 -25.77 -17.95 -30.08
N GLY A 165 -26.62 -18.97 -30.12
CA GLY A 165 -27.41 -19.20 -31.32
C GLY A 165 -28.45 -20.31 -31.26
N VAL A 166 -29.68 -19.94 -30.87
CA VAL A 166 -30.96 -20.59 -31.29
C VAL A 166 -31.16 -22.06 -30.84
N GLY A 167 -32.28 -22.48 -30.25
CA GLY A 167 -33.57 -21.82 -30.01
C GLY A 167 -34.70 -22.66 -30.62
N GLY A 168 -35.49 -23.35 -29.80
CA GLY A 168 -36.57 -24.22 -30.29
C GLY A 168 -37.58 -24.60 -29.20
N ARG A 169 -38.85 -24.23 -29.42
CA ARG A 169 -40.00 -24.72 -28.65
C ARG A 169 -40.25 -26.20 -28.97
N VAL A 170 -40.60 -26.98 -27.95
CA VAL A 170 -41.98 -27.49 -27.72
C VAL A 170 -42.19 -27.75 -26.24
#